data_AF-U5YGL6-F1
#
_entry.id   AF-U5YGL6-F1
#
_cell.length_a   1.000
_cell.length_b   1.000
_cell.length_c   1.000
_cell.angle_alpha   90.00
_cell.angle_beta   90.00
_cell.angle_gamma   90.00
#
_symmetry.space_group_name_H-M   'P 1'
#
loop_
_entity.id
_entity.type
_entity.pdbx_description
1 polymer ?
#
loop_
_entity_poly.entity_id
_entity_poly.type
_entity_poly.pdbx_seq_one_letter_code
_entity_poly.pdbx_strand_id
1 'polypeptide(L)'
;MKKKKIEDMSPRTTKNASAPAHYALLRRRPLKSLDCYALLKSRLQSGRKPKSLGVMKKQARSAFDQISLSDHCKSIICGTLLGDGCLQLTKGCEAARLSIRHSQVQREYFDWKVANLKEIASPKSVQISKASGARANTKLLFQSASLPELTLMYNLTYKKKRLCIRRRWLNKLTPLSLAIWWCDDGSIIGHKRTPRRGVLCTDGFDEKSVRMLARYLEKVWALKAHVGAIRRDRFYGNYTKKEYFRLWFSTKELKKWLRIILPHIPVASMVYKTRLIYKDSQFQQRWISETLLAQPQFSNEIEELYSLPKKKAKH
;
A
#
# COMPACT_ATOMS: atom_id res chain seq x y z
N MET A 1 -16.13 67.62 -15.88
CA MET A 1 -17.00 68.49 -15.05
C MET A 1 -18.16 67.63 -14.56
N LYS A 2 -18.51 67.43 -13.28
CA LYS A 2 -18.23 68.14 -12.03
C LYS A 2 -17.98 67.12 -10.89
N LYS A 3 -17.09 67.50 -9.97
CA LYS A 3 -16.82 66.92 -8.63
C LYS A 3 -17.93 67.30 -7.63
N LYS A 4 -18.10 66.49 -6.57
CA LYS A 4 -18.34 66.82 -5.12
C LYS A 4 -19.16 65.69 -4.46
N LYS A 5 -19.02 65.32 -3.17
CA LYS A 5 -18.04 65.60 -2.09
C LYS A 5 -18.32 64.55 -0.98
N ILE A 6 -17.31 64.36 -0.13
CA ILE A 6 -17.21 63.52 1.07
C ILE A 6 -18.05 64.05 2.24
N GLU A 7 -18.57 63.15 3.08
CA GLU A 7 -18.82 63.25 4.55
C GLU A 7 -18.85 61.78 5.05
N ASP A 8 -17.81 61.21 5.65
CA ASP A 8 -17.25 61.32 7.01
C ASP A 8 -18.27 61.29 8.16
N MET A 9 -18.33 60.15 8.86
CA MET A 9 -19.00 59.94 10.15
C MET A 9 -18.34 58.72 10.84
N SER A 10 -17.38 59.00 11.71
CA SER A 10 -17.01 58.12 12.83
C SER A 10 -17.93 58.43 14.02
N PRO A 11 -18.29 57.44 14.86
CA PRO A 11 -17.61 57.38 16.15
C PRO A 11 -17.30 55.96 16.66
N ARG A 12 -16.05 55.82 17.09
CA ARG A 12 -15.57 55.31 18.40
C ARG A 12 -16.38 54.26 19.20
N THR A 13 -15.67 53.14 19.39
CA THR A 13 -15.32 52.45 20.65
C THR A 13 -16.28 51.52 21.39
N THR A 14 -15.64 50.39 21.75
CA THR A 14 -15.82 49.48 22.90
C THR A 14 -17.04 48.55 22.91
N LYS A 15 -16.76 47.25 22.71
CA LYS A 15 -17.29 46.17 23.55
C LYS A 15 -16.47 44.88 23.38
N ASN A 16 -15.62 44.67 24.37
CA ASN A 16 -15.23 43.44 25.05
C ASN A 16 -15.33 42.10 24.31
N ALA A 17 -14.17 41.47 24.22
CA ALA A 17 -13.99 40.03 24.16
C ALA A 17 -14.77 39.30 25.27
N SER A 18 -15.48 38.23 24.90
CA SER A 18 -15.59 37.00 25.69
C SER A 18 -16.32 35.91 24.90
N ALA A 19 -15.56 34.90 24.49
CA ALA A 19 -15.97 33.50 24.64
C ALA A 19 -15.06 32.93 25.76
N PRO A 20 -15.33 31.77 26.40
CA PRO A 20 -16.44 30.82 26.23
C PRO A 20 -17.02 30.29 27.57
N ALA A 21 -18.28 29.85 27.62
CA ALA A 21 -18.74 28.94 28.68
C ALA A 21 -20.02 28.22 28.28
N HIS A 22 -19.91 27.06 27.64
CA HIS A 22 -20.97 26.03 27.72
C HIS A 22 -20.40 24.67 27.32
N TYR A 23 -19.56 24.10 28.20
CA TYR A 23 -19.31 22.66 28.26
C TYR A 23 -19.02 22.29 29.71
N ALA A 24 -20.07 22.02 30.48
CA ALA A 24 -19.97 21.28 31.72
C ALA A 24 -21.22 20.43 31.91
N LEU A 25 -20.96 19.14 32.19
CA LEU A 25 -21.84 18.15 32.83
C LEU A 25 -22.90 17.44 31.98
N LEU A 26 -22.44 16.43 31.23
CA LEU A 26 -23.08 15.10 31.26
C LEU A 26 -22.01 14.01 31.31
N ARG A 27 -21.56 13.69 32.54
CA ARG A 27 -20.88 12.43 32.85
C ARG A 27 -21.89 11.30 32.70
N ARG A 28 -21.82 10.52 31.62
CA ARG A 28 -22.37 9.15 31.56
C ARG A 28 -21.35 8.19 30.94
N ARG A 29 -21.08 7.14 31.75
CA ARG A 29 -20.15 6.00 31.68
C ARG A 29 -19.63 5.59 30.27
N PRO A 30 -18.32 5.27 30.13
CA PRO A 30 -17.79 4.69 28.91
C PRO A 30 -18.31 3.25 28.70
N LEU A 31 -18.88 2.99 27.53
CA LEU A 31 -19.19 1.66 27.04
C LEU A 31 -17.89 0.91 26.72
N LYS A 32 -17.77 -0.27 27.34
CA LYS A 32 -16.64 -1.20 27.32
C LYS A 32 -16.18 -1.54 25.88
N SER A 33 -15.09 -0.93 25.42
CA SER A 33 -14.38 -1.35 24.20
C SER A 33 -13.03 -2.03 24.47
N LEU A 34 -12.66 -2.19 25.74
CA LEU A 34 -11.41 -2.82 26.19
C LEU A 34 -11.49 -4.36 26.33
N ASP A 35 -12.69 -4.96 26.29
CA ASP A 35 -12.87 -6.40 26.56
C ASP A 35 -12.54 -7.32 25.36
N CYS A 36 -12.59 -6.82 24.12
CA CYS A 36 -12.33 -7.68 22.96
C CYS A 36 -10.86 -8.10 22.81
N TYR A 37 -9.92 -7.26 23.28
CA TYR A 37 -8.49 -7.57 23.22
C TYR A 37 -8.05 -8.48 24.38
N ALA A 38 -8.71 -8.37 25.54
CA ALA A 38 -8.47 -9.23 26.71
C ALA A 38 -9.03 -10.66 26.51
N LEU A 39 -10.19 -10.80 25.86
CA LEU A 39 -10.79 -12.11 25.54
C LEU A 39 -9.95 -12.92 24.54
N LEU A 40 -9.23 -12.26 23.63
CA LEU A 40 -8.34 -12.92 22.68
C LEU A 40 -7.03 -13.41 23.35
N LYS A 41 -6.55 -12.71 24.39
CA LYS A 41 -5.37 -13.10 25.19
C LYS A 41 -5.66 -14.27 26.15
N SER A 42 -6.83 -14.28 26.80
CA SER A 42 -7.17 -15.36 27.76
C SER A 42 -7.36 -16.73 27.09
N ARG A 43 -7.78 -16.76 25.81
CA ARG A 43 -7.92 -17.98 25.02
C ARG A 43 -6.59 -18.58 24.55
N LEU A 44 -5.49 -17.84 24.66
CA LEU A 44 -4.13 -18.32 24.39
C LEU A 44 -3.44 -18.89 25.64
N GLN A 45 -3.99 -18.68 26.83
CA GLN A 45 -3.36 -19.06 28.11
C GLN A 45 -4.02 -20.26 28.81
N SER A 46 -5.15 -20.78 28.30
CA SER A 46 -5.77 -22.02 28.82
C SER A 46 -5.25 -23.24 28.06
N GLY A 47 -4.08 -23.72 28.48
CA GLY A 47 -3.47 -24.95 27.98
C GLY A 47 -4.21 -26.21 28.42
N ARG A 48 -4.74 -26.97 27.46
CA ARG A 48 -4.83 -28.43 27.57
C ARG A 48 -3.72 -29.03 26.71
N LYS A 49 -2.74 -29.68 27.36
CA LYS A 49 -1.66 -30.41 26.67
C LYS A 49 -2.24 -31.70 26.04
N PRO A 50 -2.05 -31.94 24.74
CA PRO A 50 -2.20 -33.29 24.21
C PRO A 50 -0.93 -34.10 24.52
N LYS A 51 -1.11 -35.30 25.09
CA LYS A 51 -0.09 -36.33 25.17
C LYS A 51 0.01 -37.03 23.82
N SER A 52 1.17 -36.96 23.17
CA SER A 52 1.76 -38.07 22.42
C SER A 52 3.16 -37.69 21.94
N LEU A 53 4.12 -38.56 22.27
CA LEU A 53 5.44 -38.62 21.67
C LEU A 53 5.28 -38.79 20.15
N GLY A 54 5.72 -37.81 19.38
CA GLY A 54 5.74 -37.85 17.93
C GLY A 54 7.03 -37.21 17.43
N VAL A 55 7.93 -38.05 16.94
CA VAL A 55 9.18 -37.76 16.21
C VAL A 55 9.23 -36.35 15.63
N MET A 56 10.10 -35.49 16.17
CA MET A 56 10.44 -34.20 15.57
C MET A 56 11.12 -34.44 14.22
N LYS A 57 10.34 -34.48 13.13
CA LYS A 57 10.89 -34.34 11.79
C LYS A 57 11.52 -32.96 11.69
N LYS A 58 12.85 -32.91 11.62
CA LYS A 58 13.63 -31.70 11.32
C LYS A 58 13.18 -31.20 9.95
N GLN A 59 12.21 -30.27 9.91
CA GLN A 59 11.72 -29.71 8.66
C GLN A 59 12.89 -28.98 8.00
N ALA A 60 13.34 -29.47 6.83
CA ALA A 60 14.37 -28.80 6.06
C ALA A 60 13.93 -27.35 5.83
N ARG A 61 14.79 -26.38 6.20
CA ARG A 61 14.53 -24.94 5.97
C ARG A 61 14.18 -24.73 4.51
N SER A 62 13.10 -24.01 4.22
CA SER A 62 12.70 -23.80 2.84
C SER A 62 13.81 -23.05 2.09
N ALA A 63 13.96 -23.26 0.78
CA ALA A 63 15.01 -22.59 -0.02
C ALA A 63 14.99 -21.06 0.12
N PHE A 64 13.84 -20.48 0.47
CA PHE A 64 13.70 -19.05 0.77
C PHE A 64 14.36 -18.64 2.10
N ASP A 65 14.29 -19.51 3.12
CA ASP A 65 14.84 -19.25 4.45
C ASP A 65 16.37 -19.44 4.48
N GLN A 66 16.94 -19.98 3.41
CA GLN A 66 18.38 -20.09 3.18
C GLN A 66 18.98 -18.84 2.52
N ILE A 67 18.14 -17.91 2.06
CA ILE A 67 18.59 -16.65 1.46
C ILE A 67 19.09 -15.73 2.58
N SER A 68 20.35 -15.33 2.49
CA SER A 68 21.11 -14.55 3.47
C SER A 68 20.65 -13.09 3.64
N LEU A 69 19.76 -12.60 2.76
CA LEU A 69 19.15 -11.28 2.88
C LEU A 69 18.27 -11.17 4.13
N SER A 70 18.20 -9.96 4.71
CA SER A 70 17.32 -9.68 5.84
C SER A 70 15.84 -9.91 5.49
N ASP A 71 15.03 -10.26 6.51
CA ASP A 71 13.59 -10.46 6.32
C ASP A 71 12.88 -9.18 5.84
N HIS A 72 13.41 -8.02 6.21
CA HIS A 72 12.95 -6.72 5.75
C HIS A 72 13.19 -6.54 4.24
N CYS A 73 14.42 -6.76 3.78
CA CYS A 73 14.78 -6.71 2.36
C CYS A 73 13.97 -7.74 1.54
N LYS A 74 13.88 -8.99 2.01
CA LYS A 74 13.06 -10.04 1.37
C LYS A 74 11.60 -9.64 1.28
N SER A 75 11.02 -9.05 2.33
CA SER A 75 9.63 -8.56 2.32
C SER A 75 9.40 -7.49 1.25
N ILE A 76 10.35 -6.56 1.10
CA ILE A 76 10.29 -5.49 0.09
C ILE A 76 10.37 -6.07 -1.31
N ILE A 77 11.31 -6.97 -1.56
CA ILE A 77 11.46 -7.63 -2.85
C ILE A 77 10.18 -8.40 -3.19
N CYS A 78 9.65 -9.21 -2.27
CA CYS A 78 8.44 -9.99 -2.52
C CYS A 78 7.21 -9.13 -2.86
N GLY A 79 7.01 -8.00 -2.17
CA GLY A 79 5.94 -7.05 -2.50
C GLY A 79 6.16 -6.38 -3.86
N THR A 80 7.39 -5.95 -4.12
CA THR A 80 7.80 -5.29 -5.38
C THR A 80 7.62 -6.20 -6.60
N LEU A 81 7.83 -7.51 -6.47
CA LEU A 81 7.61 -8.46 -7.57
C LEU A 81 6.15 -8.61 -7.97
N LEU A 82 5.21 -8.31 -7.08
CA LEU A 82 3.78 -8.26 -7.42
C LEU A 82 3.37 -6.91 -8.02
N GLY A 83 4.23 -5.90 -7.90
CA GLY A 83 4.02 -4.52 -8.33
C GLY A 83 4.97 -4.08 -9.44
N ASP A 84 5.70 -2.98 -9.21
CA ASP A 84 6.46 -2.24 -10.23
C ASP A 84 7.87 -2.79 -10.51
N GLY A 85 8.21 -3.98 -10.02
CA GLY A 85 9.55 -4.55 -10.17
C GLY A 85 9.61 -5.98 -10.69
N CYS A 86 10.80 -6.37 -11.12
CA CYS A 86 11.07 -7.70 -11.65
C CYS A 86 12.50 -8.14 -11.35
N LEU A 87 12.69 -9.46 -11.21
CA LEU A 87 14.02 -10.06 -11.28
C LEU A 87 14.36 -10.38 -12.73
N GLN A 88 15.56 -10.00 -13.14
CA GLN A 88 16.09 -10.19 -14.47
C GLN A 88 17.31 -11.10 -14.41
N LEU A 89 17.32 -12.13 -15.24
CA LEU A 89 18.48 -12.96 -15.50
C LEU A 89 18.92 -12.71 -16.94
N THR A 90 19.98 -11.91 -17.11
CA THR A 90 20.52 -11.52 -18.42
C THR A 90 21.28 -12.69 -19.04
N LYS A 91 21.21 -12.83 -20.37
CA LYS A 91 21.98 -13.86 -21.09
C LYS A 91 23.47 -13.62 -20.84
N GLY A 92 24.19 -14.65 -20.39
CA GLY A 92 25.61 -14.55 -20.05
C GLY A 92 25.89 -14.08 -18.62
N CYS A 93 24.87 -13.77 -17.81
CA CYS A 93 25.04 -13.52 -16.38
C CYS A 93 24.54 -14.73 -15.58
N GLU A 94 25.35 -15.18 -14.63
CA GLU A 94 24.99 -16.28 -13.73
C GLU A 94 24.03 -15.84 -12.61
N ALA A 95 24.07 -14.56 -12.28
CA ALA A 95 23.30 -13.99 -11.18
C ALA A 95 22.16 -13.08 -11.65
N ALA A 96 21.00 -13.21 -11.00
CA ALA A 96 19.86 -12.35 -11.24
C ALA A 96 20.03 -10.99 -10.54
N ARG A 97 19.35 -9.97 -11.07
CA ARG A 97 19.24 -8.64 -10.47
C ARG A 97 17.80 -8.19 -10.37
N LEU A 98 17.49 -7.36 -9.38
CA LEU A 98 16.22 -6.68 -9.23
C LEU A 98 16.22 -5.38 -10.05
N SER A 99 15.14 -5.15 -10.80
CA SER A 99 14.91 -3.90 -11.51
C SER A 99 13.55 -3.33 -11.10
N ILE A 100 13.54 -2.05 -10.70
CA ILE A 100 12.34 -1.31 -10.26
C ILE A 100 12.28 0.00 -11.04
N ARG A 101 11.09 0.38 -11.49
CA ARG A 101 10.88 1.66 -12.18
C ARG A 101 9.74 2.44 -11.53
N HIS A 102 9.98 3.73 -11.28
CA HIS A 102 8.96 4.64 -10.78
C HIS A 102 8.92 5.93 -11.62
N SER A 103 7.80 6.64 -11.57
CA SER A 103 7.72 8.01 -12.09
C SER A 103 8.40 8.97 -11.10
N GLN A 104 8.88 10.11 -11.60
CA GLN A 104 9.44 11.17 -10.74
C GLN A 104 8.47 11.65 -9.65
N VAL A 105 7.15 11.59 -9.90
CA VAL A 105 6.12 11.98 -8.93
C VAL A 105 6.15 11.09 -7.68
N GLN A 106 6.64 9.85 -7.80
CA GLN A 106 6.81 8.91 -6.68
C GLN A 106 8.24 8.90 -6.13
N ARG A 107 9.00 9.99 -6.25
CA ARG A 107 10.42 10.05 -5.87
C ARG A 107 10.67 9.66 -4.41
N GLU A 108 9.90 10.18 -3.47
CA GLU A 108 10.06 9.87 -2.04
C GLU A 108 9.91 8.36 -1.77
N TYR A 109 8.91 7.73 -2.37
CA TYR A 109 8.71 6.28 -2.25
C TYR A 109 9.82 5.48 -2.94
N PHE A 110 10.29 5.93 -4.10
CA PHE A 110 11.44 5.34 -4.78
C PHE A 110 12.69 5.39 -3.90
N ASP A 111 13.01 6.55 -3.33
CA ASP A 111 14.19 6.75 -2.47
C ASP A 111 14.09 5.89 -1.20
N TRP A 112 12.89 5.76 -0.61
CA TRP A 112 12.66 4.83 0.48
C TRP A 112 12.96 3.38 0.09
N LYS A 113 12.50 2.92 -1.08
CA LYS A 113 12.84 1.56 -1.56
C LYS A 113 14.35 1.40 -1.71
N VAL A 114 15.03 2.36 -2.33
CA VAL A 114 16.49 2.32 -2.52
C VAL A 114 17.22 2.22 -1.19
N ALA A 115 16.87 3.06 -0.22
CA ALA A 115 17.48 3.06 1.11
C ALA A 115 17.31 1.72 1.85
N ASN A 116 16.15 1.09 1.69
CA ASN A 116 15.83 -0.19 2.32
C ASN A 116 16.30 -1.43 1.53
N LEU A 117 16.81 -1.24 0.30
CA LEU A 117 17.39 -2.29 -0.54
C LEU A 117 18.93 -2.19 -0.61
N LYS A 118 19.56 -1.54 0.36
CA LYS A 118 21.02 -1.35 0.43
C LYS A 118 21.81 -2.67 0.39
N GLU A 119 21.26 -3.76 0.92
CA GLU A 119 21.88 -5.09 0.91
C GLU A 119 22.13 -5.63 -0.50
N ILE A 120 21.35 -5.17 -1.49
CA ILE A 120 21.47 -5.59 -2.88
C ILE A 120 21.91 -4.45 -3.80
N ALA A 121 22.15 -3.26 -3.25
CA ALA A 121 22.52 -2.09 -4.03
C ALA A 121 24.01 -2.10 -4.40
N SER A 122 24.34 -1.36 -5.45
CA SER A 122 25.70 -1.02 -5.88
C SER A 122 25.80 0.49 -6.06
N PRO A 123 27.01 1.08 -6.14
CA PRO A 123 27.16 2.53 -6.34
C PRO A 123 26.44 3.07 -7.58
N LYS A 124 26.23 2.23 -8.61
CA LYS A 124 25.56 2.60 -9.87
C LYS A 124 24.09 2.14 -9.93
N SER A 125 23.51 1.75 -8.79
CA SER A 125 22.17 1.16 -8.78
C SER A 125 21.04 2.13 -9.09
N VAL A 126 21.24 3.43 -8.87
CA VAL A 126 20.22 4.45 -9.16
C VAL A 126 20.55 5.15 -10.46
N GLN A 127 19.57 5.23 -11.33
CA GLN A 127 19.64 5.91 -12.62
C GLN A 127 18.42 6.80 -12.79
N ILE A 128 18.64 8.02 -13.28
CA ILE A 128 17.58 8.96 -13.62
C ILE A 128 17.58 9.14 -15.12
N SER A 129 16.49 8.73 -15.78
CA SER A 129 16.29 8.96 -17.20
C SER A 129 15.38 10.17 -17.37
N LYS A 130 15.96 11.28 -17.83
CA LYS A 130 15.18 12.42 -18.31
C LYS A 130 14.54 12.01 -19.63
N ALA A 131 13.23 12.08 -19.70
CA ALA A 131 12.54 11.74 -20.92
C ALA A 131 12.55 12.96 -21.85
N SER A 132 12.79 12.76 -23.15
CA SER A 132 12.81 13.84 -24.15
C SER A 132 11.42 14.05 -24.75
N GLY A 133 10.98 15.32 -24.81
CA GLY A 133 9.69 15.73 -25.41
C GLY A 133 8.67 16.30 -24.43
N ALA A 134 7.66 17.02 -24.96
CA ALA A 134 6.71 17.84 -24.20
C ALA A 134 5.77 17.09 -23.23
N ARG A 135 5.73 15.75 -23.26
CA ARG A 135 4.87 14.91 -22.41
C ARG A 135 5.64 13.82 -21.65
N ALA A 136 6.97 13.93 -21.63
CA ALA A 136 7.83 12.86 -21.22
C ALA A 136 8.13 12.98 -19.71
N ASN A 137 7.47 12.17 -18.89
CA ASN A 137 7.72 12.15 -17.45
C ASN A 137 9.06 11.49 -17.15
N THR A 138 9.95 12.20 -16.45
CA THR A 138 11.21 11.66 -15.90
C THR A 138 10.96 10.34 -15.18
N LYS A 139 11.82 9.35 -15.45
CA LYS A 139 11.75 8.01 -14.89
C LYS A 139 12.92 7.76 -13.96
N LEU A 140 12.61 7.18 -12.82
CA LEU A 140 13.56 6.71 -11.82
C LEU A 140 13.71 5.21 -12.01
N LEU A 141 14.96 4.74 -12.11
CA LEU A 141 15.30 3.34 -12.26
C LEU A 141 16.24 2.93 -11.14
N PHE A 142 15.88 1.85 -10.46
CA PHE A 142 16.78 1.12 -9.58
C PHE A 142 17.13 -0.22 -10.24
N GLN A 143 18.42 -0.53 -10.33
CA GLN A 143 18.95 -1.84 -10.70
C GLN A 143 19.91 -2.30 -9.61
N SER A 144 19.59 -3.40 -8.94
CA SER A 144 20.48 -3.98 -7.92
C SER A 144 21.78 -4.49 -8.56
N ALA A 145 22.77 -4.81 -7.72
CA ALA A 145 23.83 -5.73 -8.10
C ALA A 145 23.22 -7.09 -8.51
N SER A 146 23.93 -7.82 -9.36
CA SER A 146 23.58 -9.20 -9.68
C SER A 146 24.10 -10.10 -8.56
N LEU A 147 23.21 -10.80 -7.86
CA LEU A 147 23.55 -11.56 -6.64
C LEU A 147 23.00 -12.99 -6.66
N PRO A 148 23.72 -13.99 -6.12
CA PRO A 148 23.21 -15.36 -5.98
C PRO A 148 21.89 -15.45 -5.20
N GLU A 149 21.71 -14.62 -4.17
CA GLU A 149 20.50 -14.52 -3.37
C GLU A 149 19.28 -14.17 -4.23
N LEU A 150 19.46 -13.23 -5.16
CA LEU A 150 18.42 -12.84 -6.11
C LEU A 150 18.16 -13.95 -7.14
N THR A 151 19.17 -14.75 -7.48
CA THR A 151 18.98 -15.96 -8.31
C THR A 151 18.13 -17.01 -7.59
N LEU A 152 18.34 -17.22 -6.30
CA LEU A 152 17.49 -18.11 -5.49
C LEU A 152 16.04 -17.61 -5.48
N MET A 153 15.82 -16.31 -5.28
CA MET A 153 14.48 -15.71 -5.39
C MET A 153 13.90 -15.88 -6.79
N TYR A 154 14.71 -15.68 -7.84
CA TYR A 154 14.28 -15.84 -9.24
C TYR A 154 13.82 -17.28 -9.51
N ASN A 155 14.59 -18.28 -9.11
CA ASN A 155 14.25 -19.70 -9.28
C ASN A 155 12.98 -20.09 -8.50
N LEU A 156 12.74 -19.44 -7.36
CA LEU A 156 11.53 -19.65 -6.58
C LEU A 156 10.29 -18.99 -7.22
N THR A 157 10.43 -17.83 -7.84
CA THR A 157 9.31 -16.98 -8.27
C THR A 157 9.03 -17.04 -9.78
N TYR A 158 10.02 -17.34 -10.62
CA TYR A 158 9.90 -17.36 -12.08
C TYR A 158 9.80 -18.80 -12.63
N LYS A 159 9.14 -18.94 -13.79
CA LYS A 159 9.20 -20.12 -14.67
C LYS A 159 9.30 -19.63 -16.11
N LYS A 160 10.22 -20.17 -16.92
CA LYS A 160 10.39 -19.77 -18.33
C LYS A 160 10.48 -18.23 -18.49
N LYS A 161 11.31 -17.59 -17.65
CA LYS A 161 11.53 -16.12 -17.62
C LYS A 161 10.31 -15.24 -17.32
N ARG A 162 9.21 -15.82 -16.84
CA ARG A 162 8.02 -15.08 -16.42
C ARG A 162 7.73 -15.32 -14.94
N LEU A 163 7.31 -14.28 -14.23
CA LEU A 163 6.86 -14.42 -12.85
C LEU A 163 5.68 -15.39 -12.82
N CYS A 164 5.78 -16.42 -11.98
CA CYS A 164 4.79 -17.47 -11.88
C CYS A 164 4.17 -17.42 -10.49
N ILE A 165 2.91 -16.97 -10.42
CA ILE A 165 2.15 -16.92 -9.18
C ILE A 165 1.98 -18.34 -8.63
N ARG A 166 2.55 -18.60 -7.45
CA ARG A 166 2.53 -19.91 -6.79
C ARG A 166 2.50 -19.78 -5.28
N ARG A 167 1.72 -20.66 -4.65
CA ARG A 167 1.55 -20.72 -3.19
C ARG A 167 2.88 -20.72 -2.42
N ARG A 168 3.89 -21.44 -2.93
CA ARG A 168 5.21 -21.61 -2.28
C ARG A 168 5.90 -20.30 -1.89
N TRP A 169 5.85 -19.30 -2.77
CA TRP A 169 6.50 -18.01 -2.54
C TRP A 169 5.51 -16.95 -2.07
N LEU A 170 4.24 -17.05 -2.47
CA LEU A 170 3.20 -16.18 -1.91
C LEU A 170 3.14 -16.30 -0.39
N ASN A 171 3.34 -17.51 0.16
CA ASN A 171 3.45 -17.75 1.61
C ASN A 171 4.56 -16.97 2.32
N LYS A 172 5.45 -16.30 1.58
CA LYS A 172 6.52 -15.47 2.13
C LYS A 172 6.17 -13.98 2.17
N LEU A 173 5.00 -13.60 1.65
CA LEU A 173 4.50 -12.23 1.76
C LEU A 173 4.21 -11.90 3.23
N THR A 174 4.66 -10.74 3.65
CA THR A 174 4.37 -10.16 4.96
C THR A 174 3.36 -9.01 4.82
N PRO A 175 2.82 -8.47 5.92
CA PRO A 175 2.04 -7.24 5.87
C PRO A 175 2.76 -6.10 5.13
N LEU A 176 4.08 -5.98 5.30
CA LEU A 176 4.91 -5.04 4.54
C LEU A 176 4.91 -5.35 3.03
N SER A 177 5.02 -6.63 2.64
CA SER A 177 4.90 -7.00 1.22
C SER A 177 3.54 -6.61 0.62
N LEU A 178 2.44 -6.76 1.38
CA LEU A 178 1.11 -6.33 0.94
C LEU A 178 0.99 -4.81 0.85
N ALA A 179 1.61 -4.07 1.77
CA ALA A 179 1.66 -2.61 1.74
C ALA A 179 2.40 -2.12 0.49
N ILE A 180 3.54 -2.71 0.17
CA ILE A 180 4.33 -2.38 -1.04
C ILE A 180 3.55 -2.72 -2.31
N TRP A 181 2.91 -3.89 -2.36
CA TRP A 181 2.06 -4.23 -3.50
C TRP A 181 0.91 -3.23 -3.69
N TRP A 182 0.30 -2.76 -2.60
CA TRP A 182 -0.71 -1.71 -2.65
C TRP A 182 -0.14 -0.35 -3.06
N CYS A 183 1.03 0.02 -2.56
CA CYS A 183 1.71 1.27 -2.92
C CYS A 183 2.14 1.30 -4.40
N ASP A 184 2.44 0.15 -4.98
CA ASP A 184 2.75 0.02 -6.40
C ASP A 184 1.43 0.04 -7.22
N ASP A 185 0.59 -0.98 -7.07
CA ASP A 185 -0.55 -1.26 -7.98
C ASP A 185 -1.94 -1.08 -7.37
N GLY A 186 -2.02 -0.72 -6.10
CA GLY A 186 -3.26 -0.49 -5.37
C GLY A 186 -3.88 0.87 -5.66
N SER A 187 -5.21 0.90 -5.68
CA SER A 187 -6.00 2.12 -5.83
C SER A 187 -7.37 2.01 -5.18
N ILE A 188 -7.87 3.13 -4.66
CA ILE A 188 -9.25 3.27 -4.19
C ILE A 188 -10.06 3.93 -5.30
N ILE A 189 -11.01 3.18 -5.86
CA ILE A 189 -11.92 3.68 -6.88
C ILE A 189 -13.30 3.96 -6.27
N GLY A 190 -14.00 4.95 -6.79
CA GLY A 190 -15.34 5.31 -6.35
C GLY A 190 -15.67 6.74 -6.69
N HIS A 191 -16.94 7.00 -6.98
CA HIS A 191 -17.45 8.35 -7.24
C HIS A 191 -18.44 8.76 -6.16
N LYS A 192 -18.90 10.02 -6.17
CA LYS A 192 -19.86 10.60 -5.21
C LYS A 192 -21.09 9.72 -4.90
N ARG A 193 -21.50 8.87 -5.86
CA ARG A 193 -22.70 8.02 -5.78
C ARG A 193 -22.40 6.52 -5.65
N THR A 194 -21.15 6.08 -5.75
CA THR A 194 -20.80 4.66 -5.68
C THR A 194 -19.96 4.35 -4.43
N PRO A 195 -20.17 3.18 -3.79
CA PRO A 195 -19.32 2.74 -2.69
C PRO A 195 -17.85 2.70 -3.14
N ARG A 196 -16.94 3.16 -2.28
CA ARG A 196 -15.51 3.06 -2.54
C ARG A 196 -15.10 1.58 -2.57
N ARG A 197 -14.40 1.17 -3.62
CA ARG A 197 -13.89 -0.18 -3.83
C ARG A 197 -12.37 -0.14 -3.96
N GLY A 198 -11.73 -1.22 -3.56
CA GLY A 198 -10.29 -1.38 -3.78
C GLY A 198 -10.05 -2.06 -5.12
N VAL A 199 -8.96 -1.71 -5.79
CA VAL A 199 -8.47 -2.45 -6.95
C VAL A 199 -6.96 -2.63 -6.85
N LEU A 200 -6.47 -3.82 -7.20
CA LEU A 200 -5.06 -4.06 -7.52
C LEU A 200 -4.95 -4.28 -9.03
N CYS A 201 -4.11 -3.48 -9.68
CA CYS A 201 -3.86 -3.53 -11.12
C CYS A 201 -2.95 -4.72 -11.50
N THR A 202 -3.50 -5.92 -11.54
CA THR A 202 -2.76 -7.15 -11.89
C THR A 202 -2.61 -7.38 -13.41
N ASP A 203 -2.50 -6.31 -14.19
CA ASP A 203 -2.57 -6.33 -15.66
C ASP A 203 -1.42 -7.13 -16.31
N GLY A 204 -0.31 -7.31 -15.59
CA GLY A 204 0.83 -8.15 -15.98
C GLY A 204 0.55 -9.65 -15.92
N PHE A 205 -0.48 -10.10 -15.20
CA PHE A 205 -0.78 -11.51 -14.95
C PHE A 205 -1.89 -12.03 -15.87
N ASP A 206 -1.89 -13.36 -16.08
CA ASP A 206 -3.02 -14.04 -16.73
C ASP A 206 -4.15 -14.32 -15.73
N GLU A 207 -5.34 -14.60 -16.24
CA GLU A 207 -6.53 -14.84 -15.41
C GLU A 207 -6.30 -15.95 -14.36
N LYS A 208 -5.64 -17.04 -14.75
CA LYS A 208 -5.35 -18.16 -13.85
C LYS A 208 -4.49 -17.72 -12.67
N SER A 209 -3.48 -16.89 -12.92
CA SER A 209 -2.61 -16.30 -11.91
C SER A 209 -3.39 -15.34 -11.00
N VAL A 210 -4.25 -14.48 -11.56
CA VAL A 210 -5.09 -13.56 -10.77
C VAL A 210 -6.09 -14.33 -9.90
N ARG A 211 -6.71 -15.39 -10.42
CA ARG A 211 -7.57 -16.29 -9.62
C ARG A 211 -6.79 -17.01 -8.51
N MET A 212 -5.52 -17.36 -8.75
CA MET A 212 -4.67 -17.91 -7.70
C MET A 212 -4.35 -16.88 -6.61
N LEU A 213 -4.09 -15.63 -6.98
CA LEU A 213 -3.91 -14.53 -6.02
C LEU A 213 -5.18 -14.32 -5.19
N ALA A 214 -6.36 -14.28 -5.80
CA ALA A 214 -7.63 -14.15 -5.09
C ALA A 214 -7.84 -15.27 -4.06
N ARG A 215 -7.64 -16.53 -4.45
CA ARG A 215 -7.74 -17.68 -3.53
C ARG A 215 -6.70 -17.63 -2.42
N TYR A 216 -5.48 -17.19 -2.74
CA TYR A 216 -4.41 -17.02 -1.76
C TYR A 216 -4.78 -15.98 -0.70
N LEU A 217 -5.24 -14.80 -1.13
CA LEU A 217 -5.69 -13.72 -0.24
C LEU A 217 -6.83 -14.19 0.67
N GLU A 218 -7.79 -14.93 0.13
CA GLU A 218 -8.89 -15.45 0.92
C GLU A 218 -8.42 -16.46 1.97
N LYS A 219 -7.58 -17.42 1.59
CA LYS A 219 -7.18 -18.52 2.48
C LYS A 219 -6.14 -18.13 3.53
N VAL A 220 -5.28 -17.15 3.23
CA VAL A 220 -4.15 -16.78 4.12
C VAL A 220 -4.43 -15.53 4.91
N TRP A 221 -5.09 -14.55 4.28
CA TRP A 221 -5.29 -13.23 4.87
C TRP A 221 -6.74 -12.97 5.26
N ALA A 222 -7.65 -13.93 5.00
CA ALA A 222 -9.09 -13.75 5.17
C ALA A 222 -9.64 -12.53 4.40
N LEU A 223 -9.03 -12.22 3.24
CA LEU A 223 -9.38 -11.12 2.35
C LEU A 223 -10.03 -11.65 1.09
N LYS A 224 -11.32 -11.37 0.89
CA LYS A 224 -12.04 -11.77 -0.32
C LYS A 224 -11.84 -10.73 -1.42
N ALA A 225 -11.29 -11.18 -2.55
CA ALA A 225 -11.14 -10.38 -3.76
C ALA A 225 -11.89 -11.04 -4.93
N HIS A 226 -12.61 -10.23 -5.71
CA HIS A 226 -13.25 -10.65 -6.94
C HIS A 226 -12.29 -10.45 -8.12
N VAL A 227 -12.21 -11.43 -9.04
CA VAL A 227 -11.46 -11.29 -10.28
C VAL A 227 -12.35 -10.67 -11.35
N GLY A 228 -12.03 -9.47 -11.81
CA GLY A 228 -12.79 -8.77 -12.84
C GLY A 228 -11.96 -8.52 -14.09
N ALA A 229 -12.53 -8.80 -15.25
CA ALA A 229 -11.96 -8.45 -16.54
C ALA A 229 -12.17 -6.96 -16.85
N ILE A 230 -11.18 -6.34 -17.48
CA ILE A 230 -11.25 -5.00 -18.05
C ILE A 230 -10.88 -5.10 -19.51
N ARG A 231 -11.79 -4.68 -20.38
CA ARG A 231 -11.55 -4.54 -21.80
C ARG A 231 -11.05 -3.14 -22.09
N ARG A 232 -9.99 -3.03 -22.90
CA ARG A 232 -9.51 -1.73 -23.38
C ARG A 232 -9.36 -1.77 -24.89
N ASP A 233 -9.98 -0.80 -25.55
CA ASP A 233 -9.81 -0.62 -26.98
C ASP A 233 -8.43 -0.03 -27.29
N ARG A 234 -7.81 -0.57 -28.34
CA ARG A 234 -6.42 -0.26 -28.74
C ARG A 234 -6.25 1.17 -29.30
N PHE A 235 -7.31 1.96 -29.39
CA PHE A 235 -7.34 3.19 -30.19
C PHE A 235 -6.51 4.36 -29.60
N TYR A 236 -6.21 4.36 -28.30
CA TYR A 236 -5.54 5.51 -27.64
C TYR A 236 -4.49 5.13 -26.57
N GLY A 237 -3.82 3.99 -26.67
CA GLY A 237 -2.72 3.70 -25.75
C GLY A 237 -1.85 2.49 -26.13
N ASN A 238 -0.68 2.42 -25.51
CA ASN A 238 0.27 1.30 -25.63
C ASN A 238 -0.23 0.04 -24.91
N TYR A 239 -1.42 -0.44 -25.27
CA TYR A 239 -2.04 -1.63 -24.69
C TYR A 239 -1.61 -2.87 -25.46
N THR A 240 -0.98 -3.81 -24.76
CA THR A 240 -0.47 -5.07 -25.31
C THR A 240 -1.53 -6.16 -25.41
N LYS A 241 -2.70 -5.99 -24.77
CA LYS A 241 -3.79 -6.97 -24.72
C LYS A 241 -5.16 -6.28 -24.85
N LYS A 242 -6.13 -7.00 -25.42
CA LYS A 242 -7.54 -6.57 -25.47
C LYS A 242 -8.24 -6.65 -24.10
N GLU A 243 -7.77 -7.55 -23.24
CA GLU A 243 -8.37 -7.81 -21.94
C GLU A 243 -7.28 -7.99 -20.86
N TYR A 244 -7.56 -7.41 -19.69
CA TYR A 244 -6.74 -7.47 -18.49
C TYR A 244 -7.59 -7.96 -17.33
N PHE A 245 -6.97 -8.58 -16.32
CA PHE A 245 -7.66 -9.09 -15.13
C PHE A 245 -7.14 -8.38 -13.89
N ARG A 246 -8.06 -7.89 -13.06
CA ARG A 246 -7.76 -7.19 -11.80
C ARG A 246 -8.43 -7.83 -10.60
N LEU A 247 -7.83 -7.63 -9.43
CA LEU A 247 -8.44 -7.96 -8.15
C LEU A 247 -9.25 -6.78 -7.65
N TRP A 248 -10.51 -7.02 -7.30
CA TRP A 248 -11.44 -6.03 -6.80
C TRP A 248 -11.89 -6.36 -5.38
N PHE A 249 -11.81 -5.38 -4.50
CA PHE A 249 -12.27 -5.49 -3.13
C PHE A 249 -13.58 -4.72 -2.96
N SER A 250 -14.57 -5.35 -2.33
CA SER A 250 -15.73 -4.63 -1.80
C SER A 250 -15.28 -3.59 -0.76
N THR A 251 -16.13 -2.64 -0.41
CA THR A 251 -15.81 -1.66 0.65
C THR A 251 -15.44 -2.34 1.97
N LYS A 252 -16.12 -3.44 2.32
CA LYS A 252 -15.84 -4.22 3.53
C LYS A 252 -14.44 -4.84 3.50
N GLU A 253 -14.10 -5.50 2.39
CA GLU A 253 -12.81 -6.18 2.25
C GLU A 253 -11.66 -5.19 2.07
N LEU A 254 -11.90 -4.04 1.43
CA LEU A 254 -10.94 -2.94 1.36
C LEU A 254 -10.58 -2.43 2.76
N LYS A 255 -11.55 -2.22 3.66
CA LYS A 255 -11.22 -1.80 5.04
C LYS A 255 -10.34 -2.81 5.77
N LYS A 256 -10.62 -4.11 5.61
CA LYS A 256 -9.77 -5.17 6.18
C LYS A 256 -8.36 -5.12 5.60
N TRP A 257 -8.24 -4.99 4.28
CA TRP A 257 -6.96 -4.85 3.59
C TRP A 257 -6.17 -3.66 4.15
N LEU A 258 -6.80 -2.48 4.18
CA LEU A 258 -6.16 -1.26 4.68
C LEU A 258 -5.66 -1.45 6.12
N ARG A 259 -6.46 -2.01 7.02
CA ARG A 259 -6.03 -2.29 8.41
C ARG A 259 -4.77 -3.13 8.52
N ILE A 260 -4.57 -4.09 7.61
CA ILE A 260 -3.36 -4.91 7.58
C ILE A 260 -2.15 -4.07 7.15
N ILE A 261 -2.33 -3.17 6.19
CA ILE A 261 -1.20 -2.45 5.57
C ILE A 261 -0.90 -1.08 6.18
N LEU A 262 -1.86 -0.44 6.87
CA LEU A 262 -1.71 0.92 7.42
C LEU A 262 -0.43 1.06 8.27
N PRO A 263 -0.09 0.12 9.19
CA PRO A 263 1.14 0.21 9.98
C PRO A 263 2.44 0.08 9.17
N HIS A 264 2.34 -0.29 7.89
CA HIS A 264 3.47 -0.59 7.01
C HIS A 264 3.53 0.32 5.79
N ILE A 265 2.74 1.40 5.74
CA ILE A 265 2.87 2.40 4.69
C ILE A 265 4.24 3.07 4.82
N PRO A 266 5.05 3.07 3.76
CA PRO A 266 6.48 3.36 3.88
C PRO A 266 6.81 4.84 4.01
N VAL A 267 6.04 5.71 3.36
CA VAL A 267 6.32 7.14 3.21
C VAL A 267 5.04 7.98 3.19
N ALA A 268 5.16 9.25 3.56
CA ALA A 268 4.05 10.19 3.64
C ALA A 268 3.35 10.37 2.28
N SER A 269 4.12 10.48 1.17
CA SER A 269 3.54 10.59 -0.18
C SER A 269 2.73 9.38 -0.63
N MET A 270 2.70 8.26 0.10
CA MET A 270 1.85 7.10 -0.21
C MET A 270 0.58 7.03 0.64
N VAL A 271 0.43 7.86 1.67
CA VAL A 271 -0.72 7.86 2.59
C VAL A 271 -2.03 8.08 1.83
N TYR A 272 -2.03 8.90 0.77
CA TYR A 272 -3.23 9.18 -0.04
C TYR A 272 -3.88 7.91 -0.62
N LYS A 273 -3.09 6.85 -0.87
CA LYS A 273 -3.59 5.55 -1.38
C LYS A 273 -4.45 4.81 -0.36
N THR A 274 -4.51 5.26 0.89
CA THR A 274 -5.31 4.66 1.97
C THR A 274 -6.53 5.51 2.37
N ARG A 275 -6.76 6.65 1.68
CA ARG A 275 -7.81 7.61 2.03
C ARG A 275 -9.22 7.08 1.74
N LEU A 276 -9.98 6.80 2.80
CA LEU A 276 -11.42 6.52 2.69
C LEU A 276 -12.24 7.75 3.08
N ILE A 277 -13.13 8.15 2.17
CA ILE A 277 -14.10 9.22 2.42
C ILE A 277 -15.49 8.63 2.63
N TYR A 278 -16.11 9.01 3.72
CA TYR A 278 -17.46 8.66 4.12
C TYR A 278 -18.40 9.87 3.94
N LYS A 279 -19.70 9.60 3.84
CA LYS A 279 -20.73 10.64 3.92
C LYS A 279 -21.06 10.98 5.37
N ASP A 280 -21.11 9.96 6.21
CA ASP A 280 -21.34 10.06 7.64
C ASP A 280 -20.10 10.60 8.36
N SER A 281 -20.27 11.65 9.16
CA SER A 281 -19.18 12.33 9.86
C SER A 281 -18.60 11.49 11.00
N GLN A 282 -19.40 10.68 11.69
CA GLN A 282 -18.92 9.82 12.77
C GLN A 282 -18.05 8.69 12.21
N PHE A 283 -18.48 8.06 11.11
CA PHE A 283 -17.65 7.07 10.42
C PHE A 283 -16.39 7.69 9.82
N GLN A 284 -16.48 8.92 9.32
CA GLN A 284 -15.30 9.65 8.85
C GLN A 284 -14.30 9.86 9.98
N GLN A 285 -14.73 10.37 11.13
CA GLN A 285 -13.85 10.62 12.28
C GLN A 285 -13.25 9.33 12.82
N ARG A 286 -14.05 8.26 12.97
CA ARG A 286 -13.53 6.95 13.41
C ARG A 286 -12.44 6.43 12.49
N TRP A 287 -12.60 6.56 11.18
CA TRP A 287 -11.58 6.11 10.22
C TRP A 287 -10.31 6.98 10.27
N ILE A 288 -10.45 8.30 10.46
CA ILE A 288 -9.31 9.20 10.64
C ILE A 288 -8.53 8.80 11.90
N SER A 289 -9.20 8.63 13.04
CA SER A 289 -8.57 8.19 14.29
C SER A 289 -7.86 6.84 14.14
N GLU A 290 -8.50 5.87 13.46
CA GLU A 290 -7.89 4.57 13.18
C GLU A 290 -6.61 4.71 12.31
N THR A 291 -6.64 5.60 11.32
CA THR A 291 -5.50 5.86 10.43
C THR A 291 -4.34 6.54 11.18
N LEU A 292 -4.65 7.54 12.01
CA LEU A 292 -3.66 8.24 12.86
C LEU A 292 -3.00 7.30 13.86
N LEU A 293 -3.78 6.42 14.51
CA LEU A 293 -3.25 5.44 15.46
C LEU A 293 -2.33 4.42 14.78
N ALA A 294 -2.62 4.05 13.54
CA ALA A 294 -1.81 3.10 12.78
C ALA A 294 -0.55 3.74 12.16
N GLN A 295 -0.55 5.06 11.93
CA GLN A 295 0.54 5.81 11.29
C GLN A 295 0.82 7.12 12.03
N PRO A 296 1.22 7.08 13.31
CA PRO A 296 1.47 8.29 14.08
C PRO A 296 2.59 9.16 13.48
N GLN A 297 3.53 8.54 12.75
CA GLN A 297 4.62 9.23 12.07
C GLN A 297 4.18 10.12 10.90
N PHE A 298 2.94 9.98 10.41
CA PHE A 298 2.39 10.77 9.30
C PHE A 298 1.15 11.57 9.73
N SER A 299 1.05 11.94 11.02
CA SER A 299 -0.16 12.57 11.57
C SER A 299 -0.53 13.85 10.82
N ASN A 300 0.45 14.70 10.54
CA ASN A 300 0.24 15.99 9.88
C ASN A 300 -0.27 15.79 8.45
N GLU A 301 0.34 14.88 7.70
CA GLU A 301 -0.04 14.58 6.31
C GLU A 301 -1.40 13.88 6.24
N ILE A 302 -1.75 13.05 7.23
CA ILE A 302 -3.08 12.48 7.36
C ILE A 302 -4.11 13.58 7.59
N GLU A 303 -3.88 14.48 8.54
CA GLU A 303 -4.79 15.59 8.85
C GLU A 303 -4.97 16.52 7.65
N GLU A 304 -3.88 16.92 7.00
CA GLU A 304 -3.91 17.72 5.77
C GLU A 304 -4.68 16.99 4.65
N LEU A 305 -4.39 15.71 4.44
CA LEU A 305 -5.07 14.90 3.45
C LEU A 305 -6.60 14.89 3.66
N TYR A 306 -7.07 14.88 4.90
CA TYR A 306 -8.50 14.91 5.21
C TYR A 306 -9.12 16.32 5.22
N SER A 307 -8.33 17.37 5.42
CA SER A 307 -8.79 18.77 5.30
C SER A 307 -9.01 19.19 3.83
N LEU A 308 -8.28 18.57 2.89
CA LEU A 308 -8.39 18.88 1.46
C LEU A 308 -9.79 18.57 0.89
N PRO A 309 -10.43 19.53 0.18
CA PRO A 309 -11.71 19.31 -0.47
C PRO A 309 -11.61 18.22 -1.55
N LYS A 310 -12.68 17.42 -1.71
CA LYS A 310 -12.73 16.19 -2.53
C LYS A 310 -12.21 16.29 -3.97
N LYS A 311 -12.04 17.49 -4.53
CA LYS A 311 -11.61 17.73 -5.92
C LYS A 311 -10.09 17.93 -6.11
N LYS A 312 -9.31 18.22 -5.05
CA LYS A 312 -7.88 18.59 -5.19
C LYS A 312 -6.86 17.46 -4.94
N ALA A 313 -7.28 16.30 -4.44
CA ALA A 313 -6.38 15.17 -4.15
C ALA A 313 -6.12 14.28 -5.39
N LYS A 314 -5.77 14.89 -6.53
CA LYS A 314 -5.19 14.19 -7.69
C LYS A 314 -3.76 14.67 -7.83
N HIS A 315 -2.81 13.87 -7.35
CA HIS A 315 -1.40 13.97 -7.69
C HIS A 315 -0.95 12.63 -8.25
#